data_AF-A0AAD3N173-F1
#
_entry.id   AF-A0AAD3N173-F1
#
_cell.length_a   1.000
_cell.length_b   1.000
_cell.length_c   1.000
_cell.angle_alpha   90.00
_cell.angle_beta   90.00
_cell.angle_gamma   90.00
#
_symmetry.space_group_name_H-M   'P 1'
#
loop_
_entity.id
_entity.type
_entity.pdbx_description
1 polymer ?
#
loop_
_entity_poly.entity_id
_entity_poly.type
_entity_poly.pdbx_seq_one_letter_code
_entity_poly.pdbx_strand_id
1 'polypeptide(L)'
;MKSNAIYQNRSYSPPSGLIPGLSSLWLPERAELHHTPIRYLEHQRDQVIKAIAKTQKKEEAIDAGDDTPEMKEIRTWRQQGKRRKLLKKQQKMEERIKRKREKRREKRDQEEAEEDDEKKDGLFLRIVLGFFEGYGDLNMAVL
;
A
#
# COMPACT_ATOMS: atom_id res chain seq x y z
N MET A 1 -3.36 -2.32 46.05
CA MET A 1 -2.29 -3.34 45.87
C MET A 1 -2.84 -4.39 44.91
N LYS A 2 -2.38 -4.41 43.65
CA LYS A 2 -2.77 -5.41 42.65
C LYS A 2 -1.54 -6.17 42.21
N SER A 3 -1.72 -7.47 42.11
CA SER A 3 -0.72 -8.51 42.24
C SER A 3 0.22 -8.59 41.04
N ASN A 4 1.48 -8.85 41.37
CA ASN A 4 2.55 -9.20 40.46
C ASN A 4 2.46 -10.67 40.05
N ALA A 5 2.96 -10.93 38.84
CA ALA A 5 3.89 -12.02 38.51
C ALA A 5 3.41 -13.17 37.59
N ILE A 6 4.25 -13.38 36.57
CA ILE A 6 4.67 -14.64 35.95
C ILE A 6 3.89 -15.09 34.69
N TYR A 7 4.36 -14.61 33.54
CA TYR A 7 4.34 -15.41 32.31
C TYR A 7 5.58 -16.31 32.33
N GLN A 8 5.41 -17.55 32.79
CA GLN A 8 6.38 -18.61 32.57
C GLN A 8 6.29 -19.07 31.10
N ASN A 9 7.40 -18.91 30.38
CA ASN A 9 7.63 -19.52 29.08
C ASN A 9 7.60 -21.05 29.23
N ARG A 10 6.48 -21.67 28.91
CA ARG A 10 6.38 -23.13 28.81
C ARG A 10 6.91 -23.53 27.44
N SER A 11 8.14 -24.02 27.41
CA SER A 11 8.76 -24.67 26.25
C SER A 11 7.87 -25.81 25.75
N TYR A 12 7.13 -25.61 24.67
CA TYR A 12 6.44 -26.69 23.98
C TYR A 12 7.43 -27.38 23.06
N SER A 13 7.97 -28.52 23.52
CA SER A 13 8.61 -29.50 22.66
C SER A 13 7.49 -30.28 21.95
N PRO A 14 7.42 -30.32 20.61
CA PRO A 14 6.42 -31.12 19.93
C PRO A 14 6.68 -32.62 20.18
N PRO A 15 5.63 -33.44 20.35
CA PRO A 15 5.79 -34.88 20.50
C PRO A 15 6.34 -35.48 19.19
N SER A 16 7.44 -36.22 19.34
CA SER A 16 8.10 -36.96 18.27
C SER A 16 7.23 -38.13 17.82
N GLY A 17 6.61 -37.96 16.66
CA GLY A 17 5.90 -39.02 15.95
C GLY A 17 4.63 -38.47 15.34
N LEU A 18 4.68 -38.18 14.04
CA LEU A 18 3.58 -38.32 13.08
C LEU A 18 4.07 -37.92 11.66
N ILE A 19 4.23 -38.95 10.82
CA ILE A 19 4.03 -39.01 9.36
C ILE A 19 5.04 -38.26 8.45
N PRO A 20 5.89 -38.98 7.68
CA PRO A 20 6.63 -38.38 6.56
C PRO A 20 5.67 -38.16 5.39
N GLY A 21 5.28 -36.91 5.12
CA GLY A 21 4.46 -36.58 3.95
C GLY A 21 3.65 -35.28 3.99
N LEU A 22 3.67 -34.51 5.08
CA LEU A 22 2.90 -33.26 5.22
C LEU A 22 3.79 -32.04 5.53
N SER A 23 4.95 -31.92 4.89
CA SER A 23 5.84 -30.76 5.00
C SER A 23 5.52 -29.65 3.98
N SER A 24 4.24 -29.39 3.68
CA SER A 24 3.85 -28.32 2.76
C SER A 24 2.75 -27.39 3.27
N LEU A 25 2.19 -27.61 4.46
CA LEU A 25 1.28 -26.65 5.08
C LEU A 25 2.00 -25.94 6.22
N TRP A 26 1.75 -24.64 6.37
CA TRP A 26 2.34 -23.72 7.35
C TRP A 26 3.63 -23.00 6.93
N LEU A 27 3.74 -22.61 5.67
CA LEU A 27 4.09 -21.20 5.46
C LEU A 27 2.78 -20.41 5.62
N PRO A 28 2.72 -19.36 6.45
CA PRO A 28 1.71 -18.34 6.25
C PRO A 28 1.97 -17.81 4.84
N GLU A 29 1.16 -18.26 3.88
CA GLU A 29 0.97 -17.57 2.62
C GLU A 29 0.89 -16.09 2.95
N ARG A 30 1.66 -15.30 2.21
CA ARG A 30 1.73 -13.85 2.33
C ARG A 30 0.32 -13.30 2.16
N ALA A 31 -0.46 -13.26 3.24
CA ALA A 31 -1.84 -12.85 3.23
C ALA A 31 -1.90 -11.52 2.49
N GLU A 32 -2.64 -11.56 1.41
CA GLU A 32 -2.71 -10.54 0.39
C GLU A 32 -3.01 -9.17 1.02
N LEU A 33 -1.99 -8.36 1.24
CA LEU A 33 -2.09 -6.96 1.69
C LEU A 33 -2.66 -6.05 0.58
N HIS A 34 -3.53 -6.58 -0.29
CA HIS A 34 -4.02 -5.91 -1.49
C HIS A 34 -4.95 -4.74 -1.14
N HIS A 35 -5.70 -4.81 -0.03
CA HIS A 35 -6.72 -3.81 0.29
C HIS A 35 -6.38 -2.79 1.41
N THR A 36 -5.09 -2.53 1.67
CA THR A 36 -4.71 -1.48 2.65
C THR A 36 -5.15 -0.08 2.20
N PRO A 37 -5.88 0.70 3.02
CA PRO A 37 -6.25 2.07 2.67
C PRO A 37 -5.04 2.98 2.46
N ILE A 38 -5.11 3.95 1.54
CA ILE A 38 -4.02 4.92 1.31
C ILE A 38 -3.68 5.68 2.61
N ARG A 39 -4.70 6.13 3.36
CA ARG A 39 -4.53 6.82 4.66
C ARG A 39 -3.72 5.99 5.66
N TYR A 40 -3.91 4.67 5.66
CA TYR A 40 -3.14 3.78 6.53
C TYR A 40 -1.67 3.71 6.11
N LEU A 41 -1.39 3.65 4.81
CA LEU A 41 -0.02 3.67 4.28
C LEU A 41 0.68 5.01 4.57
N GLU A 42 -0.04 6.13 4.47
CA GLU A 42 0.44 7.47 4.84
C GLU A 42 0.78 7.53 6.33
N HIS A 43 -0.11 7.05 7.20
CA HIS A 43 0.17 6.97 8.63
C HIS A 43 1.41 6.12 8.95
N GLN A 44 1.55 4.96 8.29
CA GLN A 44 2.74 4.12 8.46
C GLN A 44 4.03 4.79 7.94
N ARG A 45 3.94 5.55 6.85
CA ARG A 45 5.04 6.38 6.35
C ARG A 45 5.48 7.38 7.41
N ASP A 46 4.54 8.09 8.03
CA ASP A 46 4.85 9.09 9.06
C ASP A 46 5.50 8.46 10.29
N GLN A 47 5.06 7.27 10.70
CA GLN A 47 5.73 6.52 11.77
C GLN A 47 7.18 6.17 11.41
N VAL A 48 7.45 5.79 10.16
CA VAL A 48 8.81 5.50 9.69
C VAL A 48 9.66 6.77 9.62
N ILE A 49 9.12 7.89 9.15
CA ILE A 49 9.81 9.19 9.16
C ILE A 49 10.19 9.59 10.59
N LYS A 50 9.25 9.46 11.55
CA LYS A 50 9.52 9.70 12.98
C LYS A 50 10.61 8.77 13.51
N ALA A 51 10.62 7.50 13.09
CA ALA A 51 11.66 6.55 13.48
C ALA A 51 13.04 6.94 12.91
N ILE A 52 13.10 7.40 11.65
CA ILE A 52 14.33 7.88 11.01
C ILE A 52 14.89 9.09 11.77
N ALA A 53 14.04 10.07 12.09
CA ALA A 53 14.45 11.24 12.87
C ALA A 53 15.00 10.84 14.25
N LYS A 54 14.36 9.87 14.92
CA LYS A 54 14.88 9.31 16.18
C LYS A 54 16.21 8.59 15.99
N THR A 55 16.43 7.93 14.86
CA THR A 55 17.71 7.27 14.60
C THR A 55 18.83 8.27 14.39
N GLN A 56 18.57 9.38 13.72
CA GLN A 56 19.54 10.46 13.52
C GLN A 56 19.95 11.10 14.85
N LYS A 57 19.00 11.43 15.74
CA LYS A 57 19.31 11.95 17.08
C LYS A 57 20.19 11.01 17.91
N LYS A 58 20.07 9.71 17.69
CA LYS A 58 20.94 8.71 18.34
C LYS A 58 22.34 8.65 17.73
N GLU A 59 22.48 8.89 16.42
CA GLU A 59 23.80 9.02 15.79
C GLU A 59 24.52 10.25 16.36
N GLU A 60 23.83 11.39 16.44
CA GLU A 60 24.35 12.62 17.05
C GLU A 60 24.75 12.42 18.52
N ALA A 61 23.95 11.66 19.29
CA ALA A 61 24.28 11.35 20.68
C ALA A 61 25.48 10.40 20.86
N ILE A 62 25.75 9.51 19.89
CA ILE A 62 26.94 8.64 19.91
C ILE A 62 28.20 9.47 19.65
N ASP A 63 28.11 10.43 18.72
CA ASP A 63 29.23 11.30 18.36
C ASP A 63 29.66 12.18 19.55
N ALA A 64 28.68 12.77 20.23
CA ALA A 64 28.87 13.63 21.40
C ALA A 64 29.23 12.90 22.71
N GLY A 65 29.13 11.57 22.78
CA GLY A 65 29.43 10.80 23.99
C GLY A 65 30.93 10.57 24.21
N ASP A 66 31.31 10.14 25.42
CA ASP A 66 32.71 9.82 25.79
C ASP A 66 33.12 8.37 25.48
N ASP A 67 32.40 7.68 24.60
CA ASP A 67 32.72 6.31 24.18
C ASP A 67 34.13 6.23 23.54
N THR A 68 34.81 5.10 23.70
CA THR A 68 36.08 4.85 22.99
C THR A 68 35.88 4.87 21.46
N PRO A 69 36.91 5.24 20.67
CA PRO A 69 36.77 5.34 19.21
C PRO A 69 36.23 4.05 18.56
N GLU A 70 36.72 2.89 18.99
CA GLU A 70 36.26 1.58 18.50
C GLU A 70 34.77 1.32 18.81
N MET A 71 34.34 1.71 20.01
CA MET A 71 32.94 1.54 20.43
C MET A 71 32.01 2.51 19.68
N LYS A 72 32.46 3.75 19.44
CA LYS A 72 31.73 4.74 18.62
C LYS A 72 31.51 4.22 17.21
N GLU A 73 32.54 3.64 16.59
CA GLU A 73 32.46 3.09 15.23
C GLU A 73 31.44 1.94 15.14
N ILE A 74 31.50 0.97 16.06
CA ILE A 74 30.55 -0.16 16.10
C ILE A 74 29.11 0.32 16.30
N ARG A 75 28.89 1.28 17.22
CA ARG A 75 27.56 1.83 17.50
C ARG A 75 27.02 2.60 16.30
N THR A 76 27.85 3.43 15.67
CA THR A 76 27.52 4.19 14.47
C THR A 76 27.16 3.24 13.32
N TRP A 77 27.96 2.21 13.07
CA TRP A 77 27.70 1.22 12.02
C TRP A 77 26.35 0.51 12.21
N ARG A 78 26.05 0.07 13.43
CA ARG A 78 24.74 -0.54 13.77
C ARG A 78 23.59 0.42 13.53
N GLN A 79 23.78 1.69 13.86
CA GLN A 79 22.76 2.71 13.73
C GLN A 79 22.49 3.09 12.26
N GLN A 80 23.55 3.23 11.46
CA GLN A 80 23.47 3.39 10.01
C GLN A 80 22.75 2.20 9.36
N GLY A 81 23.01 0.97 9.81
CA GLY A 81 22.32 -0.22 9.33
C GLY A 81 20.80 -0.17 9.58
N LYS A 82 20.38 0.31 10.76
CA LYS A 82 18.94 0.53 11.06
C LYS A 82 18.35 1.63 10.18
N ARG A 83 19.07 2.74 10.00
CA ARG A 83 18.65 3.86 9.16
C ARG A 83 18.43 3.43 7.71
N ARG A 84 19.37 2.66 7.13
CA ARG A 84 19.23 2.10 5.77
C ARG A 84 17.98 1.23 5.62
N LYS A 85 17.67 0.38 6.61
CA LYS A 85 16.44 -0.44 6.60
C LYS A 85 15.17 0.41 6.63
N LEU A 86 15.15 1.45 7.45
CA LEU A 86 14.01 2.37 7.53
C LEU A 86 13.81 3.16 6.23
N LEU A 87 14.88 3.66 5.62
CA LEU A 87 14.83 4.34 4.32
C LEU A 87 14.27 3.45 3.22
N LYS A 88 14.73 2.19 3.13
CA LYS A 88 14.18 1.21 2.18
C LYS A 88 12.69 0.95 2.42
N LYS A 89 12.25 0.92 3.68
CA LYS A 89 10.83 0.78 4.04
C LYS A 89 10.03 2.01 3.63
N GLN A 90 10.56 3.22 3.85
CA GLN A 90 9.94 4.47 3.43
C GLN A 90 9.74 4.50 1.91
N GLN A 91 10.79 4.24 1.13
CA GLN A 91 10.72 4.21 -0.33
C GLN A 91 9.66 3.22 -0.83
N LYS A 92 9.65 1.99 -0.29
CA LYS A 92 8.66 0.98 -0.67
C LYS A 92 7.22 1.42 -0.37
N MET A 93 7.00 2.16 0.72
CA MET A 93 5.67 2.69 1.05
C MET A 93 5.29 3.84 0.11
N GLU A 94 6.21 4.75 -0.19
CA GLU A 94 5.98 5.86 -1.12
C GLU A 94 5.66 5.36 -2.52
N GLU A 95 6.38 4.36 -3.03
CA GLU A 95 6.07 3.70 -4.31
C GLU A 95 4.67 3.08 -4.31
N ARG A 96 4.28 2.41 -3.22
CA ARG A 96 2.92 1.83 -3.08
C ARG A 96 1.84 2.91 -3.05
N ILE A 97 2.07 4.01 -2.33
CA ILE A 97 1.13 5.13 -2.28
C ILE A 97 1.01 5.77 -3.66
N LYS A 98 2.14 5.98 -4.36
CA LYS A 98 2.17 6.53 -5.72
C LYS A 98 1.35 5.67 -6.68
N ARG A 99 1.63 4.37 -6.76
CA ARG A 99 0.87 3.43 -7.60
C ARG A 99 -0.63 3.40 -7.27
N LYS A 100 -1.00 3.48 -5.98
CA LYS A 100 -2.42 3.54 -5.58
C LYS A 100 -3.10 4.84 -5.97
N ARG A 101 -2.38 5.97 -5.98
CA ARG A 101 -2.91 7.27 -6.42
C ARG A 101 -3.04 7.32 -7.94
N GLU A 102 -2.07 6.79 -8.66
CA GLU A 102 -2.06 6.68 -10.13
C GLU A 102 -3.23 5.83 -10.63
N LYS A 103 -3.41 4.61 -10.09
CA LYS A 103 -4.55 3.75 -10.42
C LYS A 103 -5.92 4.39 -10.14
N ARG A 104 -6.00 5.30 -9.18
CA ARG A 104 -7.25 6.05 -8.89
C ARG A 104 -7.50 7.18 -9.87
N ARG A 105 -6.45 7.76 -10.46
CA ARG A 105 -6.57 8.76 -11.52
C ARG A 105 -6.98 8.09 -12.82
N GLU A 106 -6.28 7.02 -13.22
CA GLU A 106 -6.63 6.24 -14.42
C GLU A 106 -8.09 5.78 -14.43
N LYS A 107 -8.61 5.31 -13.28
CA LYS A 107 -10.02 4.95 -13.16
C LYS A 107 -10.97 6.12 -13.34
N ARG A 108 -10.63 7.29 -12.79
CA ARG A 108 -11.44 8.50 -12.95
C ARG A 108 -11.44 8.95 -14.40
N ASP A 109 -10.28 8.94 -15.04
CA ASP A 109 -10.12 9.36 -16.43
C ASP A 109 -10.87 8.37 -17.38
N GLN A 110 -10.93 7.08 -17.02
CA GLN A 110 -11.76 6.08 -17.72
C GLN A 110 -13.25 6.30 -17.51
N GLU A 111 -13.70 6.52 -16.27
CA GLU A 111 -15.11 6.81 -15.96
C GLU A 111 -15.57 8.10 -16.68
N GLU A 112 -14.73 9.12 -16.76
CA GLU A 112 -15.02 10.37 -17.48
C GLU A 112 -15.08 10.16 -19.00
N ALA A 113 -14.21 9.31 -19.55
CA ALA A 113 -14.26 8.95 -20.97
C ALA A 113 -15.51 8.12 -21.33
N GLU A 114 -15.91 7.17 -20.46
CA GLU A 114 -17.12 6.36 -20.66
C GLU A 114 -18.39 7.22 -20.57
N GLU A 115 -18.47 8.17 -19.63
CA GLU A 115 -19.58 9.13 -19.54
C GLU A 115 -19.71 10.03 -20.78
N ASP A 116 -18.60 10.40 -21.41
CA ASP A 116 -18.59 11.23 -22.62
C ASP A 116 -19.03 10.44 -23.85
N ASP A 117 -18.67 9.16 -23.95
CA ASP A 117 -19.12 8.29 -25.04
C ASP A 117 -20.62 7.97 -24.91
N GLU A 118 -21.14 7.71 -23.71
CA GLU A 118 -22.59 7.54 -23.49
C GLU A 118 -23.39 8.80 -23.88
N LYS A 119 -22.88 9.99 -23.57
CA LYS A 119 -23.53 11.26 -23.97
C LYS A 119 -23.52 11.46 -25.48
N LYS A 120 -22.44 11.08 -26.18
CA LYS A 120 -22.35 11.18 -27.64
C LYS A 120 -23.25 10.17 -28.33
N ASP A 121 -23.31 8.94 -27.84
CA ASP A 121 -24.17 7.90 -28.37
C ASP A 121 -25.65 8.26 -28.20
N GLY A 122 -26.03 8.82 -27.03
CA GLY A 122 -27.38 9.35 -26.81
C GLY A 122 -27.74 10.54 -27.70
N LEU A 123 -26.77 11.42 -28.00
CA LEU A 123 -26.97 12.54 -28.92
C LEU A 123 -27.08 12.09 -30.37
N PHE A 124 -26.26 11.11 -30.79
CA PHE A 124 -26.30 10.56 -32.14
C PHE A 124 -27.62 9.81 -32.40
N LEU A 125 -28.09 9.00 -31.44
CA LEU A 125 -29.40 8.35 -31.52
C LEU A 125 -30.52 9.38 -31.71
N ARG A 126 -30.47 10.50 -30.97
CA ARG A 126 -31.48 11.56 -31.06
C ARG A 126 -31.44 12.28 -32.42
N ILE A 127 -30.27 12.49 -33.00
CA ILE A 127 -30.13 13.07 -34.35
C ILE A 127 -30.67 12.12 -35.41
N VAL A 128 -30.32 10.82 -35.34
CA VAL A 128 -30.80 9.81 -36.29
C VAL A 128 -32.31 9.63 -36.20
N LEU A 129 -32.88 9.54 -34.99
CA LEU A 129 -34.32 9.47 -34.78
C LEU A 129 -35.05 10.71 -35.34
N GLY A 130 -34.53 11.91 -35.07
CA GLY A 130 -35.10 13.15 -35.61
C GLY A 130 -34.98 13.26 -37.14
N PHE A 131 -33.94 12.68 -37.75
CA PHE A 131 -33.83 12.58 -39.21
C PHE A 131 -34.87 11.62 -39.78
N PHE A 132 -35.09 10.45 -39.18
CA PHE A 132 -36.06 9.47 -39.67
C PHE A 132 -37.53 9.91 -39.48
N GLU A 133 -37.86 10.65 -38.41
CA GLU A 133 -39.20 11.26 -38.26
C GLU A 133 -39.50 12.25 -39.40
N GLY A 134 -38.51 12.99 -39.90
CA GLY A 134 -38.69 13.93 -41.01
C GLY A 134 -38.92 13.29 -42.39
N TYR A 135 -38.53 12.01 -42.59
CA TYR A 135 -38.73 11.30 -43.86
C TYR A 135 -40.06 10.55 -43.95
N GLY A 136 -40.76 10.34 -42.83
CA GLY A 136 -42.10 9.73 -42.81
C GLY A 136 -43.18 10.62 -43.43
N ASP A 137 -43.09 11.94 -43.24
CA ASP A 137 -44.08 12.90 -43.74
C ASP A 137 -43.93 13.23 -45.24
N LEU A 138 -42.73 13.10 -45.81
CA LEU A 138 -42.48 13.38 -47.23
C LEU A 138 -43.02 12.29 -48.17
N ASN A 139 -43.27 11.07 -47.68
CA ASN A 139 -43.76 9.96 -48.50
C ASN A 139 -45.30 9.89 -48.57
N MET A 140 -46.03 10.69 -47.77
CA MET A 140 -47.50 10.81 -47.81
C MET A 140 -47.98 12.01 -48.64
N ALA A 141 -47.08 12.84 -49.17
CA ALA A 141 -47.41 14.00 -50.01
C ALA A 141 -47.25 13.76 -51.52
N VAL A 142 -46.96 12.52 -51.96
CA VAL A 142 -46.76 12.13 -53.37
C VAL A 142 -47.76 11.04 -53.81
N LEU A 143 -49.03 11.16 -53.39
CA LEU A 143 -50.15 10.41 -53.98
C LEU A 143 -51.18 11.36 -54.57
#